data_AF-E9GZ51-F1
#
_entry.id   AF-E9GZ51-F1
#
_cell.length_a   1.000
_cell.length_b   1.000
_cell.length_c   1.000
_cell.angle_alpha   90.00
_cell.angle_beta   90.00
_cell.angle_gamma   90.00
#
_symmetry.space_group_name_H-M   'P 1'
#
loop_
_entity.id
_entity.type
_entity.pdbx_description
1 polymer ?
#
loop_
_entity_poly.entity_id
_entity_poly.type
_entity_poly.pdbx_seq_one_letter_code
_entity_poly.pdbx_strand_id
1 'polypeptide(L)'
;MVMNINNQMTTVAEGPLSLTKYILMENTYGDNWSKTPADKYLDSSFCTIEYANEKKLQQDHPCLIQLIRDKYLLQPASKELPYVLDHPETIDPSNGQANDIREILKNKTKGFFVESGGFDGEFLSNTFFMERYLDWNGLLIEADQKSFSKLLSRNRKAFSLPNCISTKPYPIKVLFNVPNNAGGLIVETLEANNNTSKCREDNNESVYTVQCFPFYSILLAVGRTDVDYFGLDVEGSEYKILETIPWHKVNIKVYIDIYSLLD
;
A
#
# COMPACT_ATOMS: atom_id res chain seq x y z
N MET A 1 -7.21 58.62 18.02
CA MET A 1 -5.81 58.77 17.55
C MET A 1 -5.67 57.86 16.35
N VAL A 2 -5.78 58.43 15.16
CA VAL A 2 -5.58 57.73 13.89
C VAL A 2 -4.14 58.02 13.47
N MET A 3 -3.34 56.98 13.25
CA MET A 3 -2.09 57.11 12.51
C MET A 3 -2.07 56.05 11.41
N ASN A 4 -2.09 56.58 10.20
CA ASN A 4 -1.90 55.91 8.94
C ASN A 4 -0.40 56.01 8.61
N ILE A 5 0.25 54.91 8.25
CA ILE A 5 1.55 54.95 7.55
C ILE A 5 1.42 54.00 6.35
N ASN A 6 1.38 54.61 5.17
CA ASN A 6 1.59 53.97 3.89
C ASN A 6 3.04 53.48 3.80
N ASN A 7 3.25 52.30 3.19
CA ASN A 7 4.42 52.11 2.35
C ASN A 7 4.05 51.38 1.05
N GLN A 8 4.47 51.98 -0.06
CA GLN A 8 4.21 51.58 -1.44
C GLN A 8 5.14 50.45 -1.90
N MET A 9 4.65 49.68 -2.88
CA MET A 9 5.37 49.00 -3.98
C MET A 9 6.53 48.06 -3.57
N THR A 10 6.41 46.76 -3.82
CA THR A 10 6.67 46.21 -5.16
C THR A 10 5.75 45.04 -5.52
N THR A 11 5.13 45.14 -6.69
CA THR A 11 4.61 43.98 -7.41
C THR A 11 5.79 43.11 -7.81
N VAL A 12 5.97 41.96 -7.16
CA VAL A 12 6.71 40.85 -7.75
C VAL A 12 5.68 39.88 -8.28
N ALA A 13 5.51 39.90 -9.61
CA ALA A 13 4.87 38.81 -10.31
C ALA A 13 5.72 37.57 -10.06
N GLU A 14 5.24 36.66 -9.21
CA GLU A 14 5.77 35.30 -9.20
C GLU A 14 5.23 34.62 -10.47
N GLY A 15 6.07 34.66 -11.51
CA GLY A 15 5.88 33.86 -12.71
C GLY A 15 5.75 32.37 -12.37
N PRO A 16 5.30 31.53 -13.32
CA PRO A 16 5.16 30.10 -13.08
C PRO A 16 6.48 29.55 -12.54
N LEU A 17 6.39 28.92 -11.36
CA LEU A 17 7.48 28.22 -10.70
C LEU A 17 8.26 27.43 -11.77
N SER A 18 9.51 27.87 -11.96
CA SER A 18 10.47 27.31 -12.90
C SER A 18 10.46 25.79 -12.80
N LEU A 19 9.92 25.15 -13.85
CA LEU A 19 9.95 23.71 -14.14
C LEU A 19 11.39 23.21 -14.12
N THR A 20 11.90 22.94 -12.93
CA THR A 20 13.24 22.40 -12.76
C THR A 20 13.13 20.89 -12.72
N LYS A 21 13.04 20.33 -13.94
CA LYS A 21 13.64 19.05 -14.33
C LYS A 21 13.12 17.80 -13.61
N TYR A 22 11.84 17.48 -13.82
CA TYR A 22 11.27 16.19 -13.42
C TYR A 22 11.58 15.12 -14.48
N ILE A 23 12.16 14.00 -14.05
CA ILE A 23 12.40 12.84 -14.92
C ILE A 23 11.08 12.07 -15.06
N LEU A 24 10.32 12.33 -16.11
CA LEU A 24 9.25 11.44 -16.58
C LEU A 24 9.87 10.12 -17.08
N MET A 25 9.17 8.99 -17.07
CA MET A 25 9.75 7.73 -17.62
C MET A 25 10.09 7.83 -19.12
N GLU A 26 9.44 8.74 -19.86
CA GLU A 26 9.84 9.17 -21.21
C GLU A 26 11.27 9.73 -21.23
N ASN A 27 11.69 10.40 -20.15
CA ASN A 27 13.06 10.92 -19.97
C ASN A 27 14.09 9.83 -19.64
N THR A 28 13.66 8.64 -19.19
CA THR A 28 14.55 7.50 -18.87
C THR A 28 14.68 6.52 -20.05
N TYR A 29 13.63 6.36 -20.88
CA TYR A 29 13.56 5.33 -21.92
C TYR A 29 13.26 5.84 -23.35
N GLY A 30 13.01 7.15 -23.54
CA GLY A 30 12.87 7.80 -24.84
C GLY A 30 11.48 7.73 -25.50
N ASP A 31 11.32 8.45 -26.62
CA ASP A 31 10.08 8.61 -27.40
C ASP A 31 9.62 7.35 -28.17
N ASN A 32 10.40 6.26 -28.14
CA ASN A 32 10.10 5.03 -28.88
C ASN A 32 9.07 4.12 -28.19
N TRP A 33 8.43 4.57 -27.10
CA TRP A 33 7.52 3.74 -26.32
C TRP A 33 6.06 4.03 -26.70
N SER A 34 5.54 3.31 -27.70
CA SER A 34 4.14 3.44 -28.09
C SER A 34 3.22 2.94 -26.97
N LYS A 35 2.39 3.82 -26.41
CA LYS A 35 1.24 3.42 -25.60
C LYS A 35 0.34 2.55 -26.47
N THR A 36 0.33 1.23 -26.27
CA THR A 36 -0.63 0.38 -26.97
C THR A 36 -2.04 0.75 -26.49
N PRO A 37 -3.04 0.86 -27.37
CA PRO A 37 -4.42 1.15 -26.98
C PRO A 37 -4.98 0.11 -25.98
N ALA A 38 -5.74 0.58 -24.98
CA ALA A 38 -6.25 -0.25 -23.87
C ALA A 38 -7.07 -1.48 -24.33
N ASP A 39 -7.75 -1.36 -25.47
CA ASP A 39 -8.53 -2.39 -26.15
C ASP A 39 -7.70 -3.55 -26.69
N LYS A 40 -6.39 -3.37 -26.92
CA LYS A 40 -5.48 -4.45 -27.33
C LYS A 40 -4.94 -5.30 -26.17
N TYR A 41 -5.14 -4.88 -24.92
CA TYR A 41 -4.71 -5.63 -23.73
C TYR A 41 -5.80 -6.55 -23.15
N LEU A 42 -6.98 -6.60 -23.78
CA LEU A 42 -8.20 -7.21 -23.26
C LEU A 42 -8.41 -8.68 -23.63
N ASP A 43 -7.46 -9.32 -24.31
CA ASP A 43 -7.48 -10.78 -24.38
C ASP A 43 -7.01 -11.35 -23.03
N SER A 44 -7.96 -11.83 -22.24
CA SER A 44 -7.72 -12.36 -20.88
C SER A 44 -6.72 -13.51 -20.83
N SER A 45 -6.44 -14.15 -21.98
CA SER A 45 -5.44 -15.22 -22.08
C SER A 45 -3.99 -14.73 -21.95
N PHE A 46 -3.70 -13.45 -22.25
CA PHE A 46 -2.35 -12.89 -22.17
C PHE A 46 -2.07 -12.14 -20.87
N CYS A 47 -3.11 -11.71 -20.15
CA CYS A 47 -2.96 -10.95 -18.92
C CYS A 47 -2.86 -11.90 -17.70
N THR A 48 -1.68 -12.47 -17.49
CA THR A 48 -1.36 -13.34 -16.33
C THR A 48 -0.37 -12.68 -15.39
N ILE A 49 -0.30 -13.17 -14.14
CA ILE A 49 0.69 -12.65 -13.18
C ILE A 49 2.12 -13.04 -13.58
N GLU A 50 2.30 -14.20 -14.22
CA GLU A 50 3.58 -14.63 -14.80
C GLU A 50 4.05 -13.64 -15.87
N TYR A 51 3.17 -13.29 -16.81
CA TYR A 51 3.45 -12.28 -17.83
C TYR A 51 3.76 -10.93 -17.20
N ALA A 52 2.99 -10.53 -16.18
CA ALA A 52 3.17 -9.25 -15.51
C ALA A 52 4.54 -9.11 -14.84
N ASN A 53 5.00 -10.16 -14.15
CA ASN A 53 6.32 -10.22 -13.55
C ASN A 53 7.44 -10.31 -14.61
N GLU A 54 7.30 -11.19 -15.61
CA GLU A 54 8.32 -11.41 -16.65
C GLU A 54 8.58 -10.12 -17.45
N LYS A 55 7.51 -9.42 -17.84
CA LYS A 55 7.60 -8.16 -18.59
C LYS A 55 7.76 -6.93 -17.73
N LYS A 56 7.81 -7.08 -16.39
CA LYS A 56 7.93 -5.98 -15.42
C LYS A 56 6.94 -4.86 -15.74
N LEU A 57 5.64 -5.21 -15.82
CA LEU A 57 4.61 -4.27 -16.24
C LEU A 57 4.60 -3.03 -15.35
N GLN A 58 4.38 -1.87 -15.97
CA GLN A 58 4.33 -0.57 -15.30
C GLN A 58 3.19 -0.49 -14.30
N GLN A 59 3.34 0.36 -13.29
CA GLN A 59 2.39 0.50 -12.19
C GLN A 59 0.96 0.87 -12.63
N ASP A 60 0.80 1.64 -13.71
CA ASP A 60 -0.49 2.02 -14.29
C ASP A 60 -0.91 1.16 -15.51
N HIS A 61 -0.23 0.04 -15.75
CA HIS A 61 -0.57 -0.83 -16.86
C HIS A 61 -1.97 -1.46 -16.66
N PRO A 62 -2.91 -1.33 -17.62
CA PRO A 62 -4.30 -1.79 -17.46
C PRO A 62 -4.42 -3.26 -17.06
N CYS A 63 -3.63 -4.13 -17.70
CA CYS A 63 -3.58 -5.56 -17.33
C CYS A 63 -3.20 -5.77 -15.84
N LEU A 64 -2.21 -5.05 -15.31
CA LEU A 64 -1.78 -5.20 -13.92
C LEU A 64 -2.88 -4.73 -12.95
N ILE A 65 -3.49 -3.59 -13.24
CA ILE A 65 -4.59 -3.04 -12.44
C ILE A 65 -5.77 -4.02 -12.42
N GLN A 66 -6.13 -4.58 -13.58
CA GLN A 66 -7.24 -5.52 -13.70
C GLN A 66 -6.93 -6.85 -13.00
N LEU A 67 -5.70 -7.35 -13.11
CA LEU A 67 -5.25 -8.54 -12.37
C LEU A 67 -5.42 -8.35 -10.87
N ILE A 68 -4.91 -7.24 -10.32
CA ILE A 68 -5.02 -6.94 -8.89
C ILE A 68 -6.50 -6.87 -8.49
N ARG A 69 -7.29 -6.09 -9.23
CA ARG A 69 -8.71 -5.85 -8.93
C ARG A 69 -9.54 -7.13 -8.96
N ASP A 70 -9.35 -7.98 -9.96
CA ASP A 70 -10.23 -9.13 -10.20
C ASP A 70 -9.80 -10.40 -9.46
N LYS A 71 -8.48 -10.57 -9.22
CA LYS A 71 -7.93 -11.83 -8.72
C LYS A 71 -7.38 -11.77 -7.31
N TYR A 72 -6.98 -10.59 -6.83
CA TYR A 72 -6.26 -10.45 -5.56
C TYR A 72 -7.00 -9.57 -4.54
N LEU A 73 -7.68 -8.52 -5.00
CA LEU A 73 -8.34 -7.55 -4.13
C LEU A 73 -9.68 -8.11 -3.61
N LEU A 74 -9.78 -8.28 -2.30
CA LEU A 74 -11.02 -8.67 -1.65
C LEU A 74 -11.85 -7.43 -1.27
N GLN A 75 -13.16 -7.55 -1.50
CA GLN A 75 -14.11 -6.48 -1.21
C GLN A 75 -14.35 -6.35 0.30
N PRO A 76 -14.67 -5.13 0.80
CA PRO A 76 -15.08 -4.94 2.18
C PRO A 76 -16.26 -5.82 2.58
N ALA A 77 -16.28 -6.27 3.84
CA ALA A 77 -17.47 -6.93 4.37
C ALA A 77 -18.67 -5.98 4.35
N SER A 78 -19.87 -6.51 4.15
CA SER A 78 -21.11 -5.72 4.20
C SER A 78 -21.18 -4.91 5.49
N LYS A 79 -21.62 -3.65 5.41
CA LYS A 79 -21.86 -2.79 6.58
C LYS A 79 -22.93 -3.36 7.52
N GLU A 80 -23.75 -4.30 7.04
CA GLU A 80 -24.79 -4.99 7.83
C GLU A 80 -24.21 -6.08 8.74
N LEU A 81 -23.04 -6.64 8.40
CA LEU A 81 -22.38 -7.65 9.21
C LEU A 81 -21.69 -7.01 10.41
N PRO A 82 -21.88 -7.51 11.63
CA PRO A 82 -21.12 -7.03 12.79
C PRO A 82 -19.63 -7.38 12.65
N TYR A 83 -18.78 -6.59 13.30
CA TYR A 83 -17.39 -6.95 13.54
C TYR A 83 -17.30 -8.20 14.42
N VAL A 84 -16.34 -9.07 14.13
CA VAL A 84 -16.03 -10.25 14.95
C VAL A 84 -14.73 -9.97 15.69
N LEU A 85 -14.85 -9.57 16.95
CA LEU A 85 -13.73 -9.07 17.75
C LEU A 85 -13.42 -10.00 18.92
N ASP A 86 -12.15 -10.23 19.17
CA ASP A 86 -11.67 -10.96 20.35
C ASP A 86 -11.76 -10.07 21.60
N HIS A 87 -11.57 -8.75 21.44
CA HIS A 87 -11.59 -7.74 22.51
C HIS A 87 -12.55 -6.58 22.17
N PRO A 88 -13.88 -6.84 22.13
CA PRO A 88 -14.88 -5.84 21.71
C PRO A 88 -14.95 -4.57 22.56
N GLU A 89 -14.50 -4.65 23.82
CA GLU A 89 -14.37 -3.55 24.77
C GLU A 89 -13.20 -2.60 24.45
N THR A 90 -12.21 -3.07 23.69
CA THR A 90 -11.08 -2.25 23.27
C THR A 90 -11.56 -1.27 22.21
N ILE A 91 -11.55 0.01 22.56
CA ILE A 91 -11.95 1.10 21.66
C ILE A 91 -10.83 1.40 20.66
N ASP A 92 -9.60 1.51 21.15
CA ASP A 92 -8.41 1.83 20.36
C ASP A 92 -7.32 0.78 20.61
N PRO A 93 -7.08 -0.15 19.66
CA PRO A 93 -6.05 -1.16 19.80
C PRO A 93 -4.64 -0.67 19.40
N SER A 94 -4.48 0.55 18.87
CA SER A 94 -3.28 1.03 18.17
C SER A 94 -2.10 1.45 19.06
N ASN A 95 -2.17 1.20 20.37
CA ASN A 95 -1.24 1.75 21.37
C ASN A 95 -1.06 3.30 21.29
N GLY A 96 -2.12 4.01 20.89
CA GLY A 96 -2.17 5.48 20.87
C GLY A 96 -1.96 6.12 19.50
N GLN A 97 -1.51 5.37 18.49
CA GLN A 97 -1.29 5.94 17.15
C GLN A 97 -2.58 6.50 16.52
N ALA A 98 -3.73 5.85 16.76
CA ALA A 98 -5.01 6.34 16.27
C ALA A 98 -5.37 7.71 16.88
N ASN A 99 -4.96 7.99 18.13
CA ASN A 99 -5.13 9.31 18.72
C ASN A 99 -4.25 10.35 18.01
N ASP A 100 -2.97 10.06 17.78
CA ASP A 100 -2.04 10.98 17.10
C ASP A 100 -2.54 11.32 15.68
N ILE A 101 -2.99 10.31 14.94
CA ILE A 101 -3.54 10.49 13.59
C ILE A 101 -4.79 11.38 13.63
N ARG A 102 -5.65 11.21 14.63
CA ARG A 102 -6.83 12.06 14.81
C ARG A 102 -6.46 13.50 15.15
N GLU A 103 -5.44 13.73 15.96
CA GLU A 103 -4.98 15.09 16.27
C GLU A 103 -4.44 15.78 15.02
N ILE A 104 -3.56 15.10 14.27
CA ILE A 104 -2.96 15.63 13.03
C ILE A 104 -4.04 15.93 11.98
N LEU A 105 -4.99 15.01 11.79
CA LEU A 105 -6.07 15.13 10.82
C LEU A 105 -7.33 15.83 11.37
N LYS A 106 -7.24 16.42 12.57
CA LYS A 106 -8.30 17.22 13.19
C LYS A 106 -9.64 16.47 13.28
N ASN A 107 -9.62 15.23 13.74
CA ASN A 107 -10.77 14.34 13.87
C ASN A 107 -11.57 14.19 12.57
N LYS A 108 -10.88 14.14 11.42
CA LYS A 108 -11.51 13.91 10.12
C LYS A 108 -12.38 12.65 10.14
N THR A 109 -13.59 12.77 9.62
CA THR A 109 -14.48 11.64 9.31
C THR A 109 -14.47 11.33 7.82
N LYS A 110 -14.87 10.12 7.43
CA LYS A 110 -14.95 9.68 6.03
C LYS A 110 -13.62 9.80 5.29
N GLY A 111 -12.53 9.51 5.99
CA GLY A 111 -11.21 9.44 5.39
C GLY A 111 -10.97 8.10 4.70
N PHE A 112 -9.79 7.97 4.09
CA PHE A 112 -9.32 6.72 3.53
C PHE A 112 -7.93 6.37 4.04
N PHE A 113 -7.79 5.18 4.61
CA PHE A 113 -6.51 4.66 5.07
C PHE A 113 -5.96 3.58 4.17
N VAL A 114 -4.64 3.40 4.21
CA VAL A 114 -3.98 2.15 3.85
C VAL A 114 -3.18 1.71 5.07
N GLU A 115 -3.30 0.44 5.44
CA GLU A 115 -2.47 -0.19 6.47
C GLU A 115 -1.75 -1.39 5.83
N SER A 116 -0.44 -1.30 5.73
CA SER A 116 0.45 -2.42 5.40
C SER A 116 0.97 -3.03 6.69
N GLY A 117 0.86 -4.35 6.82
CA GLY A 117 1.05 -5.04 8.10
C GLY A 117 -0.26 -5.14 8.89
N GLY A 118 -1.36 -5.48 8.21
CA GLY A 118 -2.70 -5.57 8.84
C GLY A 118 -2.87 -6.70 9.87
N PHE A 119 -1.90 -7.61 9.97
CA PHE A 119 -1.85 -8.75 10.88
C PHE A 119 -3.17 -9.51 10.97
N ASP A 120 -3.80 -9.59 12.15
CA ASP A 120 -5.06 -10.30 12.38
C ASP A 120 -6.30 -9.41 12.21
N GLY A 121 -6.11 -8.16 11.80
CA GLY A 121 -7.16 -7.18 11.57
C GLY A 121 -7.73 -6.50 12.82
N GLU A 122 -7.24 -6.81 14.02
CA GLU A 122 -7.74 -6.24 15.29
C GLU A 122 -6.60 -5.81 16.21
N PHE A 123 -5.72 -6.75 16.57
CA PHE A 123 -4.62 -6.52 17.49
C PHE A 123 -3.62 -5.52 16.90
N LEU A 124 -3.33 -4.45 17.64
CA LEU A 124 -2.44 -3.36 17.23
C LEU A 124 -2.82 -2.64 15.93
N SER A 125 -4.06 -2.80 15.43
CA SER A 125 -4.46 -2.13 14.20
C SER A 125 -4.53 -0.62 14.39
N ASN A 126 -3.77 0.11 13.59
CA ASN A 126 -3.70 1.57 13.63
C ASN A 126 -4.93 2.23 13.01
N THR A 127 -5.71 1.49 12.21
CA THR A 127 -6.82 2.04 11.43
C THR A 127 -8.20 1.63 11.93
N PHE A 128 -8.28 0.64 12.81
CA PHE A 128 -9.55 0.06 13.25
C PHE A 128 -10.45 1.10 13.94
N PHE A 129 -9.88 1.99 14.77
CA PHE A 129 -10.64 3.07 15.41
C PHE A 129 -11.31 3.98 14.36
N MET A 130 -10.57 4.41 13.34
CA MET A 130 -11.06 5.32 12.31
C MET A 130 -12.16 4.66 11.47
N GLU A 131 -11.98 3.39 11.14
CA GLU A 131 -12.99 2.61 10.42
C GLU A 131 -14.28 2.51 11.24
N ARG A 132 -14.18 2.11 12.52
CA ARG A 132 -15.32 1.83 13.39
C ARG A 132 -16.08 3.09 13.82
N TYR A 133 -15.37 4.18 14.11
CA TYR A 133 -15.96 5.36 14.78
C TYR A 133 -15.98 6.63 13.94
N LEU A 134 -15.19 6.71 12.87
CA LEU A 134 -15.09 7.90 12.03
C LEU A 134 -15.62 7.68 10.60
N ASP A 135 -16.25 6.53 10.32
CA ASP A 135 -16.76 6.12 9.00
C ASP A 135 -15.68 6.17 7.91
N TRP A 136 -14.43 5.87 8.28
CA TRP A 136 -13.37 5.72 7.30
C TRP A 136 -13.55 4.43 6.52
N ASN A 137 -13.17 4.47 5.25
CA ASN A 137 -12.95 3.28 4.45
C ASN A 137 -11.43 3.09 4.29
N GLY A 138 -10.98 1.97 3.75
CA GLY A 138 -9.55 1.78 3.60
C GLY A 138 -9.16 0.49 2.91
N LEU A 139 -7.87 0.21 2.97
CA LEU A 139 -7.25 -1.00 2.45
C LEU A 139 -6.30 -1.58 3.49
N LEU A 140 -6.45 -2.87 3.76
CA LEU A 140 -5.56 -3.67 4.59
C LEU A 140 -4.70 -4.57 3.70
N ILE A 141 -3.39 -4.50 3.87
CA ILE A 141 -2.40 -5.30 3.13
C ILE A 141 -1.66 -6.17 4.14
N GLU A 142 -1.72 -7.49 3.96
CA GLU A 142 -1.04 -8.44 4.84
C GLU A 142 -0.56 -9.64 4.01
N ALA A 143 0.75 -9.88 4.03
CA ALA A 143 1.41 -10.90 3.22
C ALA A 143 1.42 -12.27 3.92
N ASP A 144 1.38 -12.29 5.25
CA ASP A 144 1.34 -13.52 6.03
C ASP A 144 -0.02 -14.21 5.92
N GLN A 145 -0.04 -15.39 5.30
CA GLN A 145 -1.29 -16.12 5.03
C GLN A 145 -2.06 -16.50 6.30
N LYS A 146 -1.36 -16.79 7.40
CA LYS A 146 -2.00 -17.16 8.68
C LYS A 146 -2.69 -15.94 9.30
N SER A 147 -1.99 -14.82 9.34
CA SER A 147 -2.50 -13.54 9.85
C SER A 147 -3.65 -13.03 8.98
N PHE A 148 -3.47 -13.04 7.66
CA PHE A 148 -4.51 -12.65 6.71
C PHE A 148 -5.78 -13.49 6.86
N SER A 149 -5.67 -14.80 7.12
CA SER A 149 -6.83 -15.65 7.36
C SER A 149 -7.62 -15.22 8.60
N LYS A 150 -6.95 -14.73 9.65
CA LYS A 150 -7.61 -14.15 10.82
C LYS A 150 -8.21 -12.78 10.48
N LEU A 151 -7.49 -11.93 9.75
CA LEU A 151 -7.98 -10.63 9.31
C LEU A 151 -9.33 -10.75 8.57
N LEU A 152 -9.47 -11.73 7.68
CA LEU A 152 -10.73 -11.96 6.97
C LEU A 152 -11.89 -12.38 7.87
N SER A 153 -11.64 -13.03 9.01
CA SER A 153 -12.69 -13.43 9.93
C SER A 153 -13.28 -12.26 10.72
N ARG A 154 -12.59 -11.10 10.77
CA ARG A 154 -12.99 -9.91 11.55
C ARG A 154 -14.16 -9.12 10.95
N ASN A 155 -14.57 -9.40 9.71
CA ASN A 155 -15.57 -8.62 8.95
C ASN A 155 -15.22 -7.13 8.83
N ARG A 156 -13.93 -6.79 8.62
CA ARG A 156 -13.46 -5.42 8.37
C ARG A 156 -14.22 -4.78 7.20
N LYS A 157 -14.48 -3.47 7.30
CA LYS A 157 -15.18 -2.65 6.30
C LYS A 157 -14.21 -1.96 5.34
N ALA A 158 -13.02 -2.52 5.21
CA ALA A 158 -11.95 -2.11 4.31
C ALA A 158 -11.71 -3.20 3.27
N PHE A 159 -11.13 -2.82 2.13
CA PHE A 159 -10.60 -3.78 1.18
C PHE A 159 -9.46 -4.57 1.83
N SER A 160 -9.24 -5.80 1.38
CA SER A 160 -8.14 -6.64 1.89
C SER A 160 -7.32 -7.21 0.74
N LEU A 161 -5.99 -7.26 0.91
CA LEU A 161 -5.06 -7.76 -0.10
C LEU A 161 -4.03 -8.72 0.54
N PRO A 162 -4.01 -10.02 0.17
CA PRO A 162 -3.08 -11.03 0.71
C PRO A 162 -1.69 -10.99 0.04
N ASN A 163 -1.17 -9.80 -0.21
CA ASN A 163 0.05 -9.58 -0.99
C ASN A 163 0.95 -8.56 -0.29
N CYS A 164 2.21 -8.48 -0.70
CA CYS A 164 3.12 -7.44 -0.25
C CYS A 164 3.11 -6.22 -1.18
N ILE A 165 3.66 -5.11 -0.71
CA ILE A 165 3.96 -3.94 -1.55
C ILE A 165 5.34 -4.15 -2.19
N SER A 166 5.42 -3.92 -3.50
CA SER A 166 6.67 -4.10 -4.25
C SER A 166 7.67 -2.99 -3.91
N THR A 167 8.93 -3.38 -3.68
CA THR A 167 10.09 -2.49 -3.59
C THR A 167 10.55 -1.98 -4.97
N LYS A 168 9.85 -2.35 -6.04
CA LYS A 168 10.13 -1.98 -7.44
C LYS A 168 8.90 -1.32 -8.08
N PRO A 169 9.07 -0.46 -9.10
CA PRO A 169 7.96 0.15 -9.83
C PRO A 169 7.23 -0.83 -10.78
N TYR A 170 7.31 -2.13 -10.51
CA TYR A 170 6.69 -3.24 -11.25
C TYR A 170 6.44 -4.42 -10.30
N PRO A 171 5.55 -5.38 -10.64
CA PRO A 171 5.29 -6.54 -9.79
C PRO A 171 6.53 -7.43 -9.64
N ILE A 172 6.72 -7.98 -8.44
CA ILE A 172 7.83 -8.90 -8.12
C ILE A 172 7.32 -10.07 -7.28
N LYS A 173 8.05 -11.18 -7.29
CA LYS A 173 7.89 -12.28 -6.32
C LYS A 173 9.05 -12.24 -5.33
N VAL A 174 8.74 -12.39 -4.05
CA VAL A 174 9.73 -12.42 -2.96
C VAL A 174 9.58 -13.69 -2.14
N LEU A 175 10.65 -14.12 -1.48
CA LEU A 175 10.57 -15.16 -0.46
C LEU A 175 10.19 -14.52 0.86
N PHE A 176 9.17 -15.07 1.50
CA PHE A 176 8.66 -14.65 2.79
C PHE A 176 9.01 -15.73 3.80
N ASN A 177 9.78 -15.38 4.83
CA ASN A 177 10.10 -16.27 5.94
C ASN A 177 9.26 -15.87 7.14
N VAL A 178 8.54 -16.83 7.73
CA VAL A 178 7.78 -16.62 8.97
C VAL A 178 8.49 -17.36 10.10
N PRO A 179 9.32 -16.68 10.91
CA PRO A 179 9.74 -17.25 12.18
C PRO A 179 8.49 -17.46 13.04
N ASN A 180 8.42 -18.57 13.77
CA ASN A 180 7.20 -19.05 14.43
C ASN A 180 6.51 -18.08 15.42
N ASN A 181 7.04 -16.88 15.71
CA ASN A 181 6.48 -15.94 16.69
C ASN A 181 6.80 -14.45 16.43
N ALA A 182 7.20 -14.05 15.21
CA ALA A 182 7.47 -12.64 14.89
C ALA A 182 7.08 -12.34 13.43
N GLY A 183 6.69 -11.09 13.15
CA GLY A 183 6.36 -10.58 11.82
C GLY A 183 7.27 -11.16 10.74
N GLY A 184 6.67 -11.60 9.63
CA GLY A 184 7.42 -12.30 8.60
C GLY A 184 8.43 -11.37 7.91
N LEU A 185 9.65 -11.87 7.70
CA LEU A 185 10.71 -11.11 7.06
C LEU A 185 10.73 -11.39 5.55
N ILE A 186 10.76 -10.32 4.76
CA ILE A 186 10.95 -10.42 3.31
C ILE A 186 12.44 -10.64 3.01
N VAL A 187 12.76 -11.79 2.41
CA VAL A 187 14.11 -12.11 1.92
C VAL A 187 14.17 -11.77 0.42
N GLU A 188 14.67 -10.58 0.10
CA GLU A 188 14.83 -10.12 -1.29
C GLU A 188 15.95 -10.94 -1.96
N THR A 189 15.61 -11.94 -2.78
CA THR A 189 16.64 -12.72 -3.51
C THR A 189 16.90 -12.10 -4.87
N LEU A 190 18.17 -11.80 -5.15
CA LEU A 190 18.69 -11.52 -6.48
C LEU A 190 18.43 -12.74 -7.36
N GLU A 191 17.61 -12.56 -8.41
CA GLU A 191 17.42 -13.47 -9.54
C GLU A 191 17.18 -14.94 -9.17
N ALA A 192 15.90 -15.30 -9.07
CA ALA A 192 15.45 -16.68 -8.94
C ALA A 192 15.95 -17.53 -10.12
N ASN A 193 17.10 -18.17 -9.96
CA ASN A 193 17.42 -19.37 -10.70
C ASN A 193 16.40 -20.45 -10.30
N ASN A 194 15.68 -20.97 -11.30
CA ASN A 194 14.54 -21.90 -11.24
C ASN A 194 14.81 -23.28 -10.58
N ASN A 195 15.63 -23.39 -9.53
CA ASN A 195 16.04 -24.67 -8.94
C ASN A 195 16.04 -24.68 -7.40
N THR A 196 15.02 -24.12 -6.76
CA THR A 196 14.79 -24.32 -5.31
C THR A 196 13.37 -24.76 -5.01
N SER A 197 12.84 -25.70 -5.78
CA SER A 197 11.87 -26.68 -5.26
C SER A 197 12.60 -27.70 -4.38
N LYS A 198 13.06 -27.26 -3.21
CA LYS A 198 13.43 -28.14 -2.11
C LYS A 198 12.91 -27.52 -0.82
N CYS A 199 11.63 -27.77 -0.56
CA CYS A 199 11.08 -27.76 0.78
C CYS A 199 12.01 -28.64 1.63
N ARG A 200 12.80 -28.02 2.51
CA ARG A 200 13.47 -28.74 3.58
C ARG A 200 12.42 -28.90 4.67
N GLU A 201 11.81 -30.09 4.73
CA GLU A 201 11.01 -30.56 5.86
C GLU A 201 11.93 -30.88 7.05
N ASP A 202 12.75 -29.93 7.50
CA ASP A 202 13.53 -30.07 8.72
C ASP A 202 13.71 -28.68 9.34
N ASN A 203 13.03 -28.48 10.48
CA ASN A 203 12.94 -27.29 11.33
C ASN A 203 11.98 -26.17 10.88
N ASN A 204 10.70 -26.32 11.23
CA ASN A 204 9.74 -25.31 11.72
C ASN A 204 9.64 -23.91 11.06
N GLU A 205 10.32 -23.60 9.97
CA GLU A 205 10.27 -22.32 9.24
C GLU A 205 9.55 -22.55 7.90
N SER A 206 8.34 -22.00 7.78
CA SER A 206 7.60 -22.03 6.51
C SER A 206 8.05 -20.88 5.63
N VAL A 207 9.04 -21.11 4.78
CA VAL A 207 9.42 -20.18 3.71
C VAL A 207 8.50 -20.39 2.51
N TYR A 208 7.85 -19.34 2.03
CA TYR A 208 7.01 -19.40 0.83
C TYR A 208 7.14 -18.15 -0.03
N THR A 209 6.77 -18.26 -1.31
CA THR A 209 6.84 -17.14 -2.24
C THR A 209 5.57 -16.29 -2.17
N VAL A 210 5.73 -14.98 -2.01
CA VAL A 210 4.63 -14.01 -2.03
C VAL A 210 4.75 -13.10 -3.25
N GLN A 211 3.62 -12.82 -3.89
CA GLN A 211 3.53 -11.83 -4.95
C GLN A 211 3.41 -10.44 -4.32
N CYS A 212 4.25 -9.50 -4.75
CA CYS A 212 4.13 -8.09 -4.39
C CYS A 212 3.68 -7.24 -5.58
N PHE A 213 2.91 -6.19 -5.32
CA PHE A 213 2.44 -5.23 -6.31
C PHE A 213 2.91 -3.81 -5.98
N PRO A 214 3.25 -2.96 -6.97
CA PRO A 214 3.60 -1.57 -6.69
C PRO A 214 2.41 -0.84 -6.07
N PHE A 215 2.69 -0.02 -5.06
CA PHE A 215 1.66 0.67 -4.27
C PHE A 215 0.66 1.44 -5.14
N TYR A 216 1.15 2.15 -6.16
CA TYR A 216 0.29 2.90 -7.06
C TYR A 216 -0.68 2.00 -7.85
N SER A 217 -0.23 0.81 -8.29
CA SER A 217 -1.10 -0.16 -8.97
C SER A 217 -2.23 -0.65 -8.06
N ILE A 218 -1.91 -0.88 -6.78
CA ILE A 218 -2.89 -1.30 -5.77
C ILE A 218 -3.93 -0.19 -5.56
N LEU A 219 -3.48 1.05 -5.38
CA LEU A 219 -4.36 2.21 -5.25
C LEU A 219 -5.30 2.37 -6.46
N LEU A 220 -4.79 2.24 -7.69
CA LEU A 220 -5.60 2.26 -8.90
C LEU A 220 -6.60 1.10 -8.98
N ALA A 221 -6.23 -0.10 -8.50
CA ALA A 221 -7.13 -1.24 -8.45
C ALA A 221 -8.33 -0.99 -7.52
N VAL A 222 -8.09 -0.35 -6.36
CA VAL A 222 -9.14 0.13 -5.44
C VAL A 222 -9.92 1.32 -6.01
N GLY A 223 -9.34 2.07 -6.96
CA GLY A 223 -9.95 3.26 -7.54
C GLY A 223 -9.71 4.53 -6.72
N ARG A 224 -8.53 4.63 -6.09
CA ARG A 224 -8.13 5.75 -5.22
C ARG A 224 -6.74 6.25 -5.57
N THR A 225 -6.50 7.53 -5.32
CA THR A 225 -5.15 8.16 -5.39
C THR A 225 -4.90 9.11 -4.20
N ASP A 226 -5.96 9.47 -3.48
CA ASP A 226 -5.92 10.26 -2.26
C ASP A 226 -6.08 9.37 -1.03
N VAL A 227 -5.06 9.38 -0.19
CA VAL A 227 -4.93 8.61 1.05
C VAL A 227 -4.76 9.60 2.21
N ASP A 228 -5.62 9.53 3.21
CA ASP A 228 -5.54 10.38 4.39
C ASP A 228 -4.49 9.87 5.38
N TYR A 229 -4.36 8.56 5.53
CA TYR A 229 -3.37 7.92 6.38
C TYR A 229 -2.79 6.67 5.72
N PHE A 230 -1.46 6.58 5.66
CA PHE A 230 -0.75 5.38 5.22
C PHE A 230 0.14 4.86 6.35
N GLY A 231 -0.31 3.80 7.03
CA GLY A 231 0.52 3.04 7.97
C GLY A 231 1.36 2.04 7.20
N LEU A 232 2.68 2.21 7.22
CA LEU A 232 3.62 1.37 6.50
C LEU A 232 4.48 0.60 7.50
N ASP A 233 4.16 -0.67 7.67
CA ASP A 233 4.91 -1.64 8.47
C ASP A 233 5.28 -2.81 7.55
N VAL A 234 6.50 -2.82 7.03
CA VAL A 234 7.00 -3.89 6.12
C VAL A 234 8.40 -4.37 6.50
N GLU A 235 8.74 -4.27 7.79
CA GLU A 235 9.94 -4.84 8.41
C GLU A 235 11.25 -4.47 7.68
N GLY A 236 11.46 -3.17 7.40
CA GLY A 236 12.76 -2.63 6.96
C GLY A 236 12.91 -2.39 5.45
N SER A 237 11.82 -2.47 4.68
CA SER A 237 11.80 -2.19 3.23
C SER A 237 11.00 -0.93 2.86
N GLU A 238 10.60 -0.13 3.85
CA GLU A 238 9.69 1.01 3.73
C GLU A 238 10.25 2.06 2.77
N TYR A 239 11.51 2.46 2.97
CA TYR A 239 12.19 3.44 2.13
C TYR A 239 12.17 3.05 0.64
N LYS A 240 12.46 1.78 0.32
CA LYS A 240 12.44 1.28 -1.06
C LYS A 240 11.05 1.37 -1.68
N ILE A 241 9.99 1.13 -0.90
CA ILE A 241 8.61 1.28 -1.37
C ILE A 241 8.30 2.75 -1.65
N LEU A 242 8.63 3.65 -0.73
CA LEU A 242 8.38 5.08 -0.85
C LEU A 242 9.07 5.68 -2.09
N GLU A 243 10.27 5.20 -2.46
CA GLU A 243 10.97 5.60 -3.69
C GLU A 243 10.21 5.23 -4.97
N THR A 244 9.33 4.22 -4.93
CA THR A 244 8.54 3.81 -6.11
C THR A 244 7.27 4.63 -6.33
N ILE A 245 6.83 5.40 -5.33
CA ILE A 245 5.55 6.10 -5.38
C ILE A 245 5.65 7.30 -6.33
N PRO A 246 4.79 7.40 -7.36
CA PRO A 246 4.73 8.57 -8.21
C PRO A 246 3.99 9.70 -7.47
N TRP A 247 4.69 10.48 -6.64
CA TRP A 247 4.12 11.54 -5.78
C TRP A 247 3.35 12.65 -6.52
N HIS A 248 3.53 12.78 -7.84
CA HIS A 248 2.73 13.69 -8.67
C HIS A 248 1.35 13.12 -9.06
N LYS A 249 1.11 11.83 -8.82
CA LYS A 249 -0.15 11.10 -9.09
C LYS A 249 -0.83 10.60 -7.82
N VAL A 250 -0.12 10.56 -6.69
CA VAL A 250 -0.60 10.04 -5.41
C VAL A 250 -0.45 11.11 -4.35
N ASN A 251 -1.52 11.35 -3.60
CA ASN A 251 -1.56 12.32 -2.52
C ASN A 251 -1.76 11.57 -1.20
N ILE A 252 -0.74 11.60 -0.33
CA ILE A 252 -0.79 11.01 1.01
C ILE A 252 -0.62 12.14 2.02
N LYS A 253 -1.61 12.32 2.91
CA LYS A 253 -1.58 13.43 3.88
C LYS A 253 -0.69 13.15 5.07
N VAL A 254 -0.78 11.93 5.59
CA VAL A 254 0.02 11.45 6.72
C VAL A 254 0.48 10.04 6.38
N TYR A 255 1.76 9.77 6.54
CA TYR A 255 2.28 8.41 6.54
C TYR A 255 3.14 8.22 7.79
N ILE A 256 3.06 7.03 8.38
CA ILE A 256 3.90 6.63 9.51
C ILE A 256 4.65 5.39 9.06
N ASP A 257 5.97 5.49 9.13
CA ASP A 257 6.91 4.39 8.96
C ASP A 257 7.13 3.77 10.34
N ILE A 258 6.71 2.52 10.50
CA ILE A 258 6.85 1.78 11.76
C ILE A 258 8.19 1.03 11.70
N TYR A 259 9.25 1.68 12.17
CA TYR A 259 10.51 0.99 12.37
C TYR A 259 10.39 -0.01 13.52
N SER A 260 10.42 -1.29 13.20
CA SER A 260 10.77 -2.34 14.17
C SER A 260 12.17 -2.04 14.70
N LEU A 261 12.25 -1.51 15.93
CA LEU A 261 13.49 -1.42 16.69
C LEU A 261 13.93 -2.85 17.06
N LEU A 262 14.46 -3.58 16.09
CA LEU A 262 15.21 -4.81 16.30
C LEU A 262 16.70 -4.46 16.21
N ASP A 263 17.18 -3.76 17.24
CA ASP A 263 18.60 -3.74 17.63
C ASP A 263 18.79 -4.58 18.90
#